data_AF-A0A2S6A014-F1
#
_entry.id   AF-A0A2S6A014-F1
#
_cell.length_a   1.000
_cell.length_b   1.000
_cell.length_c   1.000
_cell.angle_alpha   90.00
_cell.angle_beta   90.00
_cell.angle_gamma   90.00
#
_symmetry.space_group_name_H-M   'P 1'
#
loop_
_entity.id
_entity.type
_entity.pdbx_description
1 polymer ?
#
loop_
_entity_poly.entity_id
_entity_poly.type
_entity_poly.pdbx_seq_one_letter_code
_entity_poly.pdbx_strand_id
1 'polypeptide(L)'
;MTATDLVGTWELASYYDIDDADVRSEGPLGPAPRGLLIYTAQGSVSVSMMRTGETTAANTFMGYAGTWRTAGKAVVHAISVCSNPAWAGTEQVRQMSLDGDVLTLIGAAQVDGRTQRRILTWRRSARPC
;
A
#
# COMPACT_ATOMS: atom_id res chain seq x y z
N MET A 1 7.80 14.04 -10.81
CA MET A 1 6.91 13.61 -9.73
C MET A 1 7.23 14.44 -8.50
N THR A 2 6.25 15.18 -8.02
CA THR A 2 6.30 15.96 -6.79
C THR A 2 5.37 15.33 -5.75
N ALA A 3 5.46 15.74 -4.48
CA ALA A 3 4.51 15.29 -3.47
C ALA A 3 3.05 15.59 -3.88
N THR A 4 2.81 16.76 -4.49
CA THR A 4 1.46 17.18 -4.93
C THR A 4 0.83 16.19 -5.91
N ASP A 5 1.62 15.49 -6.73
CA ASP A 5 1.10 14.50 -7.68
C ASP A 5 0.47 13.28 -6.99
N LEU A 6 0.89 12.98 -5.74
CA LEU A 6 0.35 11.88 -4.94
C LEU A 6 -0.94 12.26 -4.20
N VAL A 7 -1.19 13.55 -3.97
CA VAL A 7 -2.38 14.00 -3.25
C VAL A 7 -3.64 13.54 -3.96
N GLY A 8 -4.57 12.97 -3.19
CA GLY A 8 -5.83 12.44 -3.69
C GLY A 8 -6.19 11.09 -3.10
N THR A 9 -7.25 10.51 -3.67
CA THR A 9 -7.77 9.19 -3.32
C THR A 9 -7.39 8.20 -4.39
N TRP A 10 -6.98 7.02 -3.97
CA TRP A 10 -6.49 5.95 -4.82
C TRP A 10 -7.17 4.63 -4.45
N GLU A 11 -7.57 3.86 -5.45
CA GLU A 11 -8.21 2.57 -5.32
C GLU A 11 -7.21 1.45 -5.61
N LEU A 12 -7.21 0.42 -4.76
CA LEU A 12 -6.30 -0.72 -4.93
C LEU A 12 -6.70 -1.53 -6.17
N ALA A 13 -5.76 -1.65 -7.11
CA ALA A 13 -5.93 -2.45 -8.32
C ALA A 13 -5.28 -3.84 -8.20
N SER A 14 -4.14 -3.96 -7.51
CA SER A 14 -3.49 -5.24 -7.27
C SER A 14 -2.59 -5.21 -6.04
N TYR A 15 -2.43 -6.36 -5.37
CA TYR A 15 -1.52 -6.55 -4.25
C TYR A 15 -0.94 -7.96 -4.29
N TYR A 16 0.36 -8.08 -4.54
CA TYR A 16 1.07 -9.35 -4.61
C TYR A 16 2.51 -9.22 -4.11
N ASP A 17 3.17 -10.34 -3.89
CA ASP A 17 4.58 -10.39 -3.52
C ASP A 17 5.42 -10.98 -4.67
N ILE A 18 6.69 -10.58 -4.74
CA ILE A 18 7.71 -11.12 -5.64
C ILE A 18 8.89 -11.55 -4.77
N ASP A 19 9.33 -12.80 -4.93
CA ASP A 19 10.51 -13.32 -4.23
C ASP A 19 11.84 -12.93 -4.90
N ASP A 20 12.95 -13.44 -4.36
CA ASP A 20 14.30 -13.19 -4.88
C ASP A 20 14.58 -13.86 -6.23
N ALA A 21 13.73 -14.81 -6.65
CA ALA A 21 13.80 -15.49 -7.94
C ALA A 21 12.87 -14.83 -8.98
N ASP A 22 12.35 -13.63 -8.70
CA ASP A 22 11.36 -12.91 -9.51
C ASP A 22 10.03 -13.67 -9.72
N VAL A 23 9.73 -14.63 -8.84
CA VAL A 23 8.47 -15.40 -8.89
C VAL A 23 7.39 -14.65 -8.14
N ARG A 24 6.26 -14.42 -8.82
CA ARG A 24 5.07 -13.79 -8.24
C ARG A 24 4.25 -14.78 -7.41
N SER A 25 3.84 -14.36 -6.22
CA SER A 25 2.93 -15.09 -5.35
C SER A 25 1.71 -14.24 -4.95
N GLU A 26 0.67 -14.89 -4.41
CA GLU A 26 -0.51 -14.17 -3.89
C GLU A 26 -0.11 -13.33 -2.67
N GLY A 27 -0.54 -12.06 -2.66
CA GLY A 27 -0.35 -11.19 -1.51
C GLY A 27 -1.29 -11.55 -0.35
N PRO A 28 -1.11 -10.94 0.84
CA PRO A 28 -1.87 -11.32 2.04
C PRO A 28 -3.39 -11.11 1.93
N LEU A 29 -3.85 -10.28 0.99
CA LEU A 29 -5.28 -9.95 0.79
C LEU A 29 -5.91 -10.65 -0.42
N GLY A 30 -5.24 -11.63 -1.01
CA GLY A 30 -5.87 -12.47 -2.01
C GLY A 30 -5.71 -12.00 -3.45
N PRO A 31 -6.33 -12.74 -4.38
CA PRO A 31 -6.23 -12.44 -5.81
C PRO A 31 -7.10 -11.23 -6.23
N ALA A 32 -8.11 -10.89 -5.43
CA ALA A 32 -9.04 -9.79 -5.68
C ALA A 32 -9.14 -8.83 -4.47
N PRO A 33 -8.04 -8.17 -4.08
CA PRO A 33 -8.07 -7.27 -2.94
C PRO A 33 -8.81 -5.97 -3.31
N ARG A 34 -9.44 -5.32 -2.33
CA ARG A 34 -9.98 -3.96 -2.47
C ARG A 34 -9.33 -3.04 -1.45
N GLY A 35 -9.23 -1.77 -1.75
CA GLY A 35 -8.71 -0.82 -0.79
C GLY A 35 -8.75 0.62 -1.25
N LEU A 36 -8.57 1.51 -0.29
CA LEU A 36 -8.45 2.94 -0.47
C LEU A 36 -7.14 3.41 0.16
N LEU A 37 -6.40 4.22 -0.58
CA LEU A 37 -5.24 4.98 -0.13
C LEU A 37 -5.55 6.45 -0.33
N ILE A 38 -5.44 7.24 0.74
CA ILE A 38 -5.70 8.68 0.71
C ILE A 38 -4.42 9.39 1.14
N TYR A 39 -3.92 10.26 0.28
CA TYR A 39 -2.88 11.23 0.61
C TYR A 39 -3.50 12.62 0.65
N THR A 40 -3.41 13.29 1.80
CA THR A 40 -3.86 14.68 1.93
C THR A 40 -2.70 15.64 1.66
N ALA A 41 -3.03 16.86 1.21
CA ALA A 41 -2.05 17.91 0.98
C ALA A 41 -1.35 18.38 2.28
N GLN A 42 -1.99 18.18 3.44
CA GLN A 42 -1.44 18.50 4.76
C GLN A 42 -0.44 17.43 5.25
N GLY A 43 -0.21 16.36 4.48
CA GLY A 43 0.76 15.33 4.84
C GLY A 43 0.18 14.17 5.64
N SER A 44 -1.14 13.97 5.67
CA SER A 44 -1.78 12.80 6.28
C SER A 44 -1.97 11.68 5.26
N VAL A 45 -1.76 10.44 5.69
CA VAL A 45 -2.03 9.23 4.90
C VAL A 45 -3.00 8.32 5.64
N SER A 46 -3.92 7.73 4.90
CA SER A 46 -4.80 6.67 5.40
C SER A 46 -4.90 5.56 4.36
N VAL A 47 -4.76 4.32 4.81
CA VAL A 47 -4.82 3.12 3.99
C VAL A 47 -5.77 2.13 4.63
N SER A 48 -6.75 1.68 3.85
CA SER A 48 -7.71 0.64 4.24
C SER A 48 -7.77 -0.37 3.13
N MET A 49 -7.48 -1.63 3.41
CA MET A 49 -7.49 -2.70 2.41
C MET A 49 -8.15 -3.94 2.97
N MET A 50 -8.80 -4.70 2.11
CA MET A 50 -9.49 -5.93 2.48
C MET A 50 -9.34 -7.00 1.40
N ARG A 51 -9.44 -8.25 1.83
CA ARG A 51 -9.71 -9.39 0.96
C ARG A 51 -11.19 -9.34 0.52
N THR A 52 -11.46 -9.77 -0.70
CA THR A 52 -12.84 -9.99 -1.17
C THR A 52 -13.06 -11.47 -1.51
N GLY A 53 -14.34 -11.88 -1.55
CA GLY A 53 -14.74 -13.27 -1.72
C GLY A 53 -14.91 -14.03 -0.40
N GLU A 54 -15.49 -15.22 -0.47
CA GLU A 54 -15.63 -16.12 0.68
C GLU A 54 -14.26 -16.65 1.13
N THR A 55 -13.98 -16.58 2.43
CA THR A 55 -12.71 -17.03 2.99
C THR A 55 -12.87 -17.42 4.45
N THR A 56 -12.06 -18.39 4.89
CA THR A 56 -11.89 -18.74 6.31
C THR A 56 -10.65 -18.07 6.94
N ALA A 57 -9.94 -17.22 6.18
CA ALA A 57 -8.75 -16.53 6.66
C ALA A 57 -9.10 -15.58 7.83
N ALA A 58 -8.33 -15.67 8.92
CA ALA A 58 -8.57 -14.86 10.12
C ALA A 58 -8.39 -13.35 9.87
N ASN A 59 -7.46 -12.97 8.99
CA ASN A 59 -7.17 -11.57 8.68
C ASN A 59 -7.68 -11.20 7.29
N THR A 60 -8.89 -10.64 7.25
CA THR A 60 -9.54 -10.18 6.01
C THR A 60 -9.36 -8.69 5.75
N PHE A 61 -8.87 -7.93 6.72
CA PHE A 61 -8.68 -6.49 6.65
C PHE A 61 -7.30 -6.08 7.16
N MET A 62 -6.70 -5.09 6.50
CA MET A 62 -5.48 -4.43 6.94
C MET A 62 -5.61 -2.93 6.69
N GLY A 63 -5.41 -2.14 7.73
CA GLY A 63 -5.43 -0.69 7.62
C GLY A 63 -4.37 -0.01 8.47
N TYR A 64 -3.93 1.16 8.03
CA TYR A 64 -3.06 2.03 8.81
C TYR A 64 -3.24 3.50 8.42
N ALA A 65 -2.91 4.39 9.33
CA ALA A 65 -2.94 5.83 9.12
C ALA A 65 -1.78 6.52 9.85
N GLY A 66 -1.44 7.71 9.39
CA GLY A 66 -0.36 8.52 9.96
C GLY A 66 0.00 9.68 9.05
N THR A 67 1.28 9.99 8.96
CA THR A 67 1.79 11.04 8.07
C THR A 67 2.64 10.47 6.95
N TRP A 68 2.80 11.25 5.88
CA TRP A 68 3.63 10.85 4.74
C TRP A 68 4.53 11.99 4.25
N ARG A 69 5.63 11.59 3.63
CA ARG A 69 6.55 12.49 2.91
C ARG A 69 7.20 11.76 1.75
N THR A 70 7.67 12.53 0.76
CA THR A 70 8.51 11.97 -0.32
C THR A 70 9.98 12.04 0.07
N ALA A 71 10.76 11.07 -0.40
CA ALA A 71 12.21 11.01 -0.25
C ALA A 71 12.81 10.45 -1.54
N GLY A 72 13.16 11.33 -2.48
CA GLY A 72 13.64 10.95 -3.80
C GLY A 72 12.58 10.15 -4.58
N LYS A 73 12.89 8.87 -4.89
CA LYS A 73 11.97 7.94 -5.58
C LYS A 73 11.13 7.08 -4.62
N ALA A 74 11.07 7.46 -3.35
CA ALA A 74 10.29 6.76 -2.34
C ALA A 74 9.26 7.68 -1.68
N VAL A 75 8.22 7.06 -1.13
CA VAL A 75 7.32 7.65 -0.15
C VAL A 75 7.56 6.96 1.20
N VAL A 76 7.56 7.74 2.27
CA VAL A 76 7.70 7.25 3.64
C VAL A 76 6.39 7.50 4.37
N HIS A 77 5.81 6.45 4.95
CA HIS A 77 4.65 6.54 5.84
C HIS A 77 5.12 6.39 7.29
N ALA A 78 4.97 7.44 8.09
CA ALA A 78 5.15 7.36 9.54
C ALA A 78 3.82 6.93 10.15
N ILE A 79 3.75 5.69 10.63
CA ILE A 79 2.50 5.05 11.03
C ILE A 79 2.17 5.37 12.48
N SER A 80 0.98 5.92 12.71
CA SER A 80 0.46 6.22 14.05
C SER A 80 -0.60 5.21 14.50
N VAL A 81 -1.47 4.78 13.57
CA VAL A 81 -2.55 3.83 13.83
C VAL A 81 -2.42 2.67 12.85
N CYS A 82 -2.50 1.43 13.31
CA CYS A 82 -2.45 0.26 12.43
C CYS A 82 -3.20 -0.93 13.04
N SER A 83 -3.90 -1.70 12.20
CA SER A 83 -4.51 -2.98 12.60
C SER A 83 -3.47 -4.06 12.95
N ASN A 84 -2.23 -3.90 12.49
CA ASN A 84 -1.08 -4.69 12.92
C ASN A 84 -0.29 -3.90 13.99
N PRO A 85 -0.33 -4.30 15.27
CA PRO A 85 0.37 -3.58 16.34
C PRO A 85 1.87 -3.44 16.13
N ALA A 86 2.51 -4.38 15.43
CA ALA A 86 3.95 -4.35 15.17
C ALA A 86 4.38 -3.20 14.25
N TRP A 87 3.45 -2.56 13.54
CA TRP A 87 3.73 -1.45 12.63
C TRP A 87 3.42 -0.08 13.22
N ALA A 88 2.60 -0.01 14.27
CA ALA A 88 2.31 1.25 14.94
C ALA A 88 3.60 1.86 15.52
N GLY A 89 3.83 3.15 15.26
CA GLY A 89 5.05 3.86 15.65
C GLY A 89 6.27 3.62 14.76
N THR A 90 6.12 2.89 13.65
CA THR A 90 7.22 2.63 12.70
C THR A 90 7.12 3.48 11.45
N GLU A 91 8.22 3.57 10.69
CA GLU A 91 8.20 4.11 9.34
C GLU A 91 8.20 2.98 8.30
N GLN A 92 7.34 3.11 7.29
CA GLN A 92 7.30 2.25 6.14
C GLN A 92 7.80 3.01 4.92
N VAL A 93 8.96 2.61 4.41
CA VAL A 93 9.51 3.13 3.15
C VAL A 93 8.96 2.32 2.00
N ARG A 94 8.49 3.00 0.96
CA ARG A 94 7.99 2.40 -0.29
C ARG A 94 8.65 3.08 -1.47
N GLN A 95 9.34 2.33 -2.31
CA GLN A 95 9.72 2.83 -3.64
C GLN A 95 8.44 3.10 -4.43
N MET A 96 8.42 4.15 -5.24
CA MET A 96 7.22 4.57 -5.96
C MET A 96 7.49 4.84 -7.44
N SER A 97 6.52 4.51 -8.28
CA SER A 97 6.42 4.98 -9.66
C SER A 97 5.00 5.46 -9.93
N LEU A 98 4.88 6.56 -10.66
CA LEU A 98 3.61 7.15 -11.06
C LEU A 98 3.59 7.29 -12.58
N ASP A 99 2.61 6.67 -13.22
CA ASP A 99 2.34 6.77 -14.65
C ASP A 99 0.87 7.19 -14.85
N GLY A 100 0.65 8.47 -15.14
CA GLY A 100 -0.68 9.07 -15.19
C GLY A 100 -1.46 8.86 -13.89
N ASP A 101 -2.51 8.05 -13.97
CA ASP A 101 -3.38 7.70 -12.85
C ASP A 101 -3.05 6.35 -12.20
N VAL A 102 -1.89 5.76 -12.50
CA VAL A 102 -1.43 4.50 -11.93
C VAL A 102 -0.23 4.74 -11.02
N LEU A 103 -0.42 4.49 -9.72
CA LEU A 103 0.62 4.55 -8.70
C LEU A 103 1.04 3.14 -8.30
N THR A 104 2.31 2.79 -8.46
CA THR A 104 2.87 1.55 -7.92
C THR A 104 3.75 1.85 -6.72
N LEU A 105 3.48 1.16 -5.60
CA LEU A 105 4.26 1.21 -4.38
C LEU A 105 4.92 -0.14 -4.12
N ILE A 106 6.22 -0.12 -3.85
CA ILE A 106 7.03 -1.31 -3.62
C ILE A 106 7.66 -1.23 -2.23
N GLY A 107 7.28 -2.13 -1.34
CA GLY A 107 7.85 -2.27 0.00
C GLY A 107 8.66 -3.55 0.16
N ALA A 108 9.48 -3.62 1.21
CA ALA A 108 10.02 -4.89 1.68
C ALA A 108 8.99 -5.57 2.61
N ALA A 109 8.84 -6.88 2.49
CA ALA A 109 8.08 -7.72 3.40
C ALA A 109 8.95 -8.89 3.85
N GLN A 110 8.77 -9.34 5.10
CA GLN A 110 9.31 -10.62 5.56
C GLN A 110 8.20 -11.65 5.46
N VAL A 111 8.41 -12.71 4.68
CA VAL A 111 7.47 -13.82 4.50
C VAL A 111 8.27 -15.10 4.68
N ASP A 112 7.90 -15.92 5.68
CA ASP A 112 8.60 -17.16 6.04
C ASP A 112 10.11 -16.99 6.25
N GLY A 113 10.51 -15.88 6.88
CA GLY A 113 11.91 -15.54 7.15
C GLY A 113 12.73 -15.10 5.94
N ARG A 114 12.08 -14.91 4.77
CA ARG A 114 12.71 -14.39 3.56
C ARG A 114 12.22 -12.99 3.27
N THR A 115 13.13 -12.15 2.78
CA THR A 115 12.78 -10.82 2.28
C THR A 115 12.09 -10.99 0.93
N GLN A 116 10.89 -10.47 0.79
CA GLN A 116 10.16 -10.40 -0.47
C GLN A 116 9.84 -8.95 -0.80
N ARG A 117 9.68 -8.65 -2.09
CA ARG A 117 9.19 -7.36 -2.55
C ARG A 117 7.68 -7.39 -2.62
N ARG A 118 7.06 -6.48 -1.92
CA ARG A 118 5.62 -6.32 -1.85
C ARG A 118 5.16 -5.23 -2.80
N ILE A 119 4.37 -5.61 -3.80
CA ILE A 119 3.95 -4.72 -4.88
C ILE A 119 2.47 -4.39 -4.73
N LEU A 120 2.16 -3.09 -4.63
CA LEU A 120 0.80 -2.58 -4.62
C LEU A 120 0.63 -1.63 -5.80
N THR A 121 -0.37 -1.89 -6.64
CA THR A 121 -0.77 -0.98 -7.71
C THR A 121 -2.08 -0.34 -7.35
N TRP A 122 -2.13 0.98 -7.44
CA TRP A 122 -3.26 1.81 -7.13
C TRP A 122 -3.66 2.62 -8.36
N ARG A 123 -4.96 2.85 -8.53
CA ARG A 123 -5.50 3.73 -9.56
C ARG A 123 -6.11 4.96 -8.91
N ARG A 124 -5.89 6.14 -9.48
CA ARG A 124 -6.51 7.36 -8.98
C ARG A 124 -8.03 7.20 -9.05
N SER A 125 -8.72 7.49 -7.95
CA SER A 125 -10.18 7.45 -7.92
C SER A 125 -10.72 8.62 -8.75
N ALA A 126 -11.72 8.32 -9.60
CA ALA A 126 -12.42 9.37 -10.32
C ALA A 126 -13.19 10.25 -9.33
N ARG A 127 -13.27 11.58 -9.58
CA ARG A 127 -14.18 12.41 -8.80
C ARG A 127 -15.61 11.89 -9.00
N PRO A 128 -16.36 11.60 -7.93
CA PRO A 128 -17.79 11.38 -8.06
C PRO A 128 -18.39 12.61 -8.73
N CYS A 129 -19.14 12.39 -9.80
CA CYS A 129 -19.93 13.42 -10.47
C CYS A 129 -21.09 13.89 -9.58
#